data_AF-A0A7V4MR53-F1
#
_entry.id   AF-A0A7V4MR53-F1
#
_cell.length_a   1.000
_cell.length_b   1.000
_cell.length_c   1.000
_cell.angle_alpha   90.00
_cell.angle_beta   90.00
_cell.angle_gamma   90.00
#
_symmetry.space_group_name_H-M   'P 1'
#
loop_
_entity.id
_entity.type
_entity.pdbx_description
1 polymer ?
#
loop_
_entity_poly.entity_id
_entity_poly.type
_entity_poly.pdbx_seq_one_letter_code
_entity_poly.pdbx_strand_id
1 'polypeptide(L)'
;MKNLEQIRARNALQAMGEGFKGQHAGDALTGFPALIVNNGLLAAIAFSLKNGGGHENICNAIARHLADPEVGLAKLGNNKKAGDLVSFLVNSDSQVLRLCTAEALAFLNYLRRFEKAKK
;
A
#
# COMPACT_ATOMS: atom_id res chain seq x y z
N MET A 1 7.28 -19.01 14.05
CA MET A 1 7.03 -18.61 12.64
C MET A 1 5.77 -17.76 12.63
N LYS A 2 5.76 -16.64 11.90
CA LYS A 2 4.56 -15.78 11.76
C LYS A 2 3.81 -16.14 10.48
N ASN A 3 2.49 -16.03 10.50
CA ASN A 3 1.68 -16.12 9.28
C ASN A 3 1.51 -14.75 8.60
N LEU A 4 0.97 -14.73 7.37
CA LEU A 4 0.76 -13.49 6.62
C LEU A 4 -0.16 -12.50 7.34
N GLU A 5 -1.19 -12.98 8.05
CA GLU A 5 -2.09 -12.11 8.80
C GLU A 5 -1.35 -11.35 9.92
N GLN A 6 -0.45 -12.02 10.63
CA GLN A 6 0.40 -11.41 11.65
C GLN A 6 1.36 -10.37 11.04
N ILE A 7 1.91 -10.65 9.86
CA ILE A 7 2.81 -9.74 9.15
C ILE A 7 2.06 -8.50 8.65
N ARG A 8 0.88 -8.68 8.03
CA ARG A 8 0.01 -7.57 7.60
C ARG A 8 -0.39 -6.69 8.78
N ALA A 9 -0.81 -7.29 9.89
CA ALA A 9 -1.20 -6.56 11.07
C ALA A 9 -0.03 -5.76 11.67
N ARG A 10 1.16 -6.37 11.78
CA ARG A 10 2.38 -5.67 12.21
C ARG A 10 2.67 -4.47 11.33
N ASN A 11 2.70 -4.65 10.02
CA ASN A 11 3.09 -3.59 9.09
C ASN A 11 2.03 -2.48 9.07
N ALA A 12 0.76 -2.82 9.26
CA ALA A 12 -0.32 -1.86 9.40
C ALA A 12 -0.19 -1.03 10.69
N LEU A 13 0.16 -1.65 11.82
CA LEU A 13 0.45 -0.95 13.07
C LEU A 13 1.63 0.02 12.92
N GLN A 14 2.68 -0.38 12.21
CA GLN A 14 3.85 0.47 11.95
C GLN A 14 3.54 1.65 11.04
N ALA A 15 2.64 1.47 10.08
CA ALA A 15 2.22 2.54 9.17
C ALA A 15 1.20 3.49 9.80
N MET A 16 0.63 3.13 10.96
CA MET A 16 -0.39 3.93 11.60
C MET A 16 0.11 5.35 11.92
N GLY A 17 -0.73 6.36 11.73
CA GLY A 17 -0.44 7.75 12.06
C GLY A 17 0.36 8.52 11.02
N GLU A 18 0.67 7.91 9.87
CA GLU A 18 1.35 8.60 8.76
C GLU A 18 0.45 9.60 8.02
N GLY A 19 -0.83 9.66 8.36
CA GLY A 19 -1.78 10.61 7.79
C GLY A 19 -2.27 10.14 6.42
N PHE A 20 -3.41 9.45 6.42
CA PHE A 20 -4.03 8.89 5.21
C PHE A 20 -5.26 9.66 4.76
N LYS A 21 -5.34 10.95 5.11
CA LYS A 21 -6.42 11.84 4.67
C LYS A 21 -6.15 12.31 3.24
N GLY A 22 -7.17 12.24 2.40
CA GLY A 22 -7.15 12.79 1.06
C GLY A 22 -7.28 14.31 1.05
N GLN A 23 -7.40 14.87 -0.16
CA GLN A 23 -7.71 16.29 -0.34
C GLN A 23 -9.01 16.64 0.41
N HIS A 24 -9.06 17.84 1.00
CA HIS A 24 -10.19 18.31 1.83
C HIS A 24 -10.50 17.43 3.07
N ALA A 25 -9.49 16.75 3.62
CA ALA A 25 -9.62 15.90 4.80
C ALA A 25 -10.53 14.66 4.63
N GLY A 26 -10.86 14.27 3.39
CA GLY A 26 -11.61 13.06 3.09
C GLY A 26 -10.86 11.77 3.50
N ASP A 27 -11.58 10.70 3.82
CA ASP A 27 -11.00 9.40 4.15
C ASP A 27 -10.51 8.68 2.87
N ALA A 28 -9.30 9.01 2.42
CA ALA A 28 -8.70 8.40 1.23
C ALA A 28 -8.47 6.90 1.42
N LEU A 29 -8.15 6.46 2.65
CA LEU A 29 -7.87 5.07 2.98
C LEU A 29 -9.10 4.16 2.78
N THR A 30 -10.31 4.68 3.02
CA THR A 30 -11.54 3.92 2.74
C THR A 30 -11.81 3.76 1.24
N GLY A 31 -11.47 4.75 0.40
CA GLY A 31 -11.71 4.71 -1.05
C GLY A 31 -10.60 4.01 -1.86
N PHE A 32 -9.37 3.95 -1.33
CA PHE A 32 -8.21 3.45 -2.08
C PHE A 32 -8.32 1.99 -2.55
N PRO A 33 -8.86 1.03 -1.76
CA PRO A 33 -9.07 -0.33 -2.24
C PRO A 33 -9.98 -0.40 -3.48
N ALA A 34 -11.04 0.41 -3.52
CA ALA A 34 -11.93 0.47 -4.68
C ALA A 34 -11.21 1.05 -5.91
N LEU A 35 -10.33 2.04 -5.71
CA LEU A 35 -9.48 2.57 -6.78
C LEU A 35 -8.60 1.48 -7.41
N ILE A 36 -7.98 0.62 -6.59
CA ILE A 36 -7.17 -0.52 -7.05
C ILE A 36 -8.04 -1.56 -7.77
N VAL A 37 -9.20 -1.93 -7.22
CA VAL A 37 -10.07 -2.94 -7.84
C VAL A 37 -10.58 -2.47 -9.21
N ASN A 38 -10.95 -1.20 -9.34
CA ASN A 38 -11.55 -0.68 -10.57
C ASN A 38 -10.51 -0.34 -11.65
N ASN A 39 -9.31 0.12 -11.28
CA ASN A 39 -8.33 0.66 -12.22
C ASN A 39 -6.98 -0.09 -12.22
N GLY A 40 -6.78 -1.02 -11.28
CA GLY A 40 -5.53 -1.72 -11.07
C GLY A 40 -4.53 -0.96 -10.19
N LEU A 41 -3.54 -1.70 -9.68
CA LEU A 41 -2.53 -1.18 -8.77
C LEU A 41 -1.64 -0.10 -9.40
N LEU A 42 -1.22 -0.26 -10.66
CA LEU A 42 -0.38 0.71 -11.36
C LEU A 42 -1.08 2.08 -11.49
N ALA A 43 -2.36 2.08 -11.90
CA ALA A 43 -3.13 3.31 -12.04
C ALA A 43 -3.37 3.99 -10.67
N ALA A 44 -3.61 3.20 -9.61
CA ALA A 44 -3.75 3.73 -8.26
C ALA A 44 -2.46 4.38 -7.75
N ILE A 45 -1.29 3.79 -8.05
CA ILE A 45 0.01 4.40 -7.70
C ILE A 45 0.22 5.69 -8.49
N ALA A 46 -0.04 5.70 -9.80
CA ALA A 46 0.06 6.92 -10.61
C ALA A 46 -0.85 8.05 -10.08
N PHE A 47 -2.09 7.71 -9.70
CA PHE A 47 -3.01 8.64 -9.04
C PHE A 47 -2.44 9.17 -7.72
N SER A 48 -1.84 8.31 -6.89
CA SER A 48 -1.23 8.74 -5.63
C SER A 48 -0.09 9.73 -5.82
N LEU A 49 0.81 9.47 -6.79
CA LEU A 49 1.96 10.33 -7.09
C LEU A 49 1.52 11.71 -7.61
N LYS A 50 0.44 11.75 -8.39
CA LYS A 50 -0.15 13.01 -8.86
C LYS A 50 -0.77 13.83 -7.73
N ASN A 51 -1.45 13.18 -6.79
CA ASN A 51 -2.24 13.88 -5.76
C ASN A 51 -1.48 14.14 -4.46
N GLY A 52 -0.39 13.43 -4.21
CA GLY A 52 0.43 13.56 -3.00
C GLY A 52 -0.33 13.27 -1.70
N GLY A 53 0.24 13.74 -0.59
CA GLY A 53 -0.38 13.72 0.73
C GLY A 53 -0.80 12.33 1.17
N GLY A 54 -2.02 12.19 1.71
CA GLY A 54 -2.49 10.89 2.21
C GLY A 54 -2.57 9.79 1.15
N HIS A 55 -2.78 10.13 -0.13
CA HIS A 55 -2.76 9.12 -1.19
C HIS A 55 -1.35 8.54 -1.39
N GLU A 56 -0.35 9.41 -1.43
CA GLU A 56 1.05 8.99 -1.54
C GLU A 56 1.48 8.21 -0.29
N ASN A 57 1.07 8.64 0.90
CA ASN A 57 1.33 7.92 2.15
C ASN A 57 0.73 6.50 2.13
N ILE A 58 -0.47 6.32 1.59
CA ILE A 58 -1.07 4.98 1.39
C ILE A 58 -0.16 4.14 0.49
N CYS A 59 0.29 4.66 -0.65
CA CYS A 59 1.18 3.92 -1.54
C CYS A 59 2.59 3.69 -0.96
N ASN A 60 3.12 4.59 -0.15
CA ASN A 60 4.37 4.40 0.59
C ASN A 60 4.23 3.29 1.65
N ALA A 61 3.06 3.16 2.29
CA ALA A 61 2.77 2.04 3.19
C ALA A 61 2.67 0.71 2.43
N ILE A 62 1.99 0.69 1.27
CA ILE A 62 1.95 -0.49 0.39
C ILE A 62 3.37 -0.89 -0.05
N ALA A 63 4.17 0.08 -0.50
CA ALA A 63 5.54 -0.17 -0.97
C ALA A 63 6.40 -0.79 0.14
N ARG A 64 6.37 -0.24 1.36
CA ARG A 64 7.07 -0.83 2.51
C ARG A 64 6.57 -2.22 2.87
N HIS A 65 5.26 -2.45 2.82
CA HIS A 65 4.68 -3.75 3.13
C HIS A 65 5.08 -4.82 2.11
N LEU A 66 4.97 -4.53 0.81
CA LEU A 66 5.34 -5.47 -0.26
C LEU A 66 6.85 -5.77 -0.28
N ALA A 67 7.67 -4.81 0.17
CA ALA A 67 9.12 -4.94 0.32
C ALA A 67 9.57 -5.37 1.73
N ASP A 68 8.64 -5.81 2.58
CA ASP A 68 8.97 -6.47 3.84
C ASP A 68 9.65 -7.82 3.52
N PRO A 69 10.80 -8.17 4.15
CA PRO A 69 11.48 -9.42 3.87
C PRO A 69 10.63 -10.68 4.11
N GLU A 70 9.65 -10.63 5.02
CA GLU A 70 8.73 -11.73 5.29
C GLU A 70 7.55 -11.78 4.29
N VAL A 71 7.33 -10.72 3.50
CA VAL A 71 6.37 -10.68 2.37
C VAL A 71 7.06 -11.00 1.05
N GLY A 72 8.18 -10.32 0.77
CA GLY A 72 9.12 -10.66 -0.31
C GLY A 72 8.60 -10.46 -1.73
N LEU A 73 7.53 -9.69 -1.95
CA LEU A 73 6.92 -9.51 -3.27
C LEU A 73 7.54 -8.39 -4.10
N ALA A 74 8.05 -7.34 -3.46
CA ALA A 74 8.68 -6.21 -4.14
C ALA A 74 10.14 -6.02 -3.70
N LYS A 75 11.07 -6.09 -4.65
CA LYS A 75 12.50 -5.86 -4.39
C LYS A 75 12.80 -4.37 -4.54
N LEU A 76 12.54 -3.61 -3.48
CA LEU A 76 12.77 -2.16 -3.45
C LEU A 76 14.04 -1.81 -2.68
N GLY A 77 14.67 -0.69 -3.05
CA GLY A 77 15.81 -0.12 -2.32
C GLY A 77 15.41 0.49 -0.98
N ASN A 78 16.32 1.25 -0.36
CA ASN A 78 16.17 1.75 1.02
C ASN A 78 14.97 2.66 1.25
N ASN A 79 14.53 3.42 0.23
CA ASN A 79 13.50 4.43 0.40
C ASN A 79 12.06 3.88 0.30
N LYS A 80 11.85 2.67 -0.25
CA LYS A 80 10.56 1.94 -0.33
C LYS A 80 9.33 2.85 -0.55
N LYS A 81 9.39 3.75 -1.55
CA LYS A 81 8.33 4.72 -1.84
C LYS A 81 7.42 4.27 -2.99
N ALA A 82 6.31 4.99 -3.16
CA ALA A 82 5.36 4.83 -4.26
C ALA A 82 6.06 4.87 -5.65
N GLY A 83 7.02 5.79 -5.83
CA GLY A 83 7.82 5.90 -7.05
C GLY A 83 8.70 4.68 -7.33
N ASP A 84 9.31 4.12 -6.29
CA ASP A 84 10.12 2.89 -6.39
C ASP A 84 9.23 1.70 -6.74
N LEU A 85 8.05 1.62 -6.11
CA LEU A 85 7.10 0.54 -6.34
C LEU A 85 6.57 0.54 -7.77
N VAL A 86 6.16 1.69 -8.31
CA VAL A 86 5.68 1.73 -9.71
C VAL A 86 6.80 1.37 -10.67
N SER A 87 8.02 1.88 -10.44
CA SER A 87 9.18 1.57 -11.27
C SER A 87 9.53 0.09 -11.26
N PHE A 88 9.42 -0.58 -10.11
CA PHE A 88 9.57 -2.03 -10.00
C PHE A 88 8.47 -2.78 -10.76
N LEU A 89 7.20 -2.42 -10.54
CA LEU A 89 6.06 -3.15 -11.08
C LEU A 89 5.92 -3.03 -12.61
N VAL A 90 6.24 -1.88 -13.21
CA VAL A 90 6.19 -1.72 -14.68
C VAL A 90 7.24 -2.56 -15.41
N ASN A 91 8.33 -2.93 -14.72
CA ASN A 91 9.39 -3.78 -15.24
C ASN A 91 9.28 -5.24 -14.78
N SER A 92 8.24 -5.57 -14.01
CA SER A 92 7.98 -6.92 -13.51
C SER A 92 7.03 -7.67 -14.44
N ASP A 93 6.99 -9.00 -14.34
CA ASP A 93 6.00 -9.80 -15.04
C ASP A 93 4.57 -9.62 -14.46
N SER A 94 3.59 -10.11 -15.22
CA SER A 94 2.17 -10.01 -14.86
C SER A 94 1.80 -10.82 -13.62
N GLN A 95 2.55 -11.88 -13.30
CA GLN A 95 2.32 -12.69 -12.10
C GLN A 95 2.74 -11.92 -10.85
N VAL A 96 3.88 -11.25 -10.86
CA VAL A 96 4.33 -10.36 -9.78
C VAL A 96 3.32 -9.23 -9.57
N LEU A 97 2.86 -8.56 -10.63
CA LEU A 97 1.85 -7.51 -10.52
C LEU A 97 0.55 -8.02 -9.87
N ARG A 98 0.08 -9.21 -10.27
CA ARG A 98 -1.12 -9.83 -9.71
C ARG A 98 -0.95 -10.16 -8.22
N LEU A 99 0.19 -10.73 -7.83
CA LEU A 99 0.50 -11.04 -6.42
C LEU A 99 0.58 -9.76 -5.58
N CYS A 100 1.29 -8.75 -6.05
CA CYS A 100 1.37 -7.44 -5.38
C CYS A 100 0.01 -6.79 -5.24
N THR A 101 -0.86 -6.89 -6.25
CA THR A 101 -2.23 -6.36 -6.20
C THR A 101 -3.06 -7.05 -5.13
N ALA A 102 -3.04 -8.39 -5.08
CA ALA A 102 -3.77 -9.15 -4.08
C ALA A 102 -3.28 -8.86 -2.66
N GLU A 103 -1.96 -8.83 -2.46
CA GLU A 103 -1.37 -8.56 -1.15
C GLU A 103 -1.60 -7.12 -0.69
N ALA A 104 -1.51 -6.13 -1.58
CA ALA A 104 -1.82 -4.73 -1.26
C ALA A 104 -3.26 -4.59 -0.76
N LEU A 105 -4.24 -5.23 -1.41
CA LEU A 105 -5.64 -5.20 -0.98
C LEU A 105 -5.82 -5.86 0.40
N ALA A 106 -5.17 -7.00 0.64
CA ALA A 106 -5.20 -7.68 1.93
C ALA A 106 -4.60 -6.81 3.06
N PHE A 107 -3.46 -6.17 2.80
CA PHE A 107 -2.81 -5.24 3.71
C PHE A 107 -3.68 -4.01 4.04
N LEU A 108 -4.27 -3.38 3.02
CA LEU A 108 -5.11 -2.19 3.23
C LEU A 108 -6.32 -2.46 4.13
N ASN A 109 -6.84 -3.69 4.12
CA ASN A 109 -7.91 -4.07 5.05
C ASN A 109 -7.48 -3.99 6.51
N TYR A 110 -6.23 -4.37 6.83
CA TYR A 110 -5.67 -4.20 8.17
C TYR A 110 -5.39 -2.74 8.49
N LEU A 111 -4.71 -2.02 7.59
CA LEU A 111 -4.35 -0.62 7.78
C LEU A 111 -5.58 0.24 8.11
N ARG A 112 -6.67 0.08 7.35
CA ARG A 112 -7.93 0.77 7.60
C ARG A 112 -8.56 0.44 8.97
N ARG A 113 -8.49 -0.81 9.41
CA ARG A 113 -9.05 -1.22 10.71
C ARG A 113 -8.26 -0.62 11.86
N PHE A 114 -6.93 -0.65 11.77
CA PHE A 114 -6.05 -0.09 12.79
C PHE A 114 -6.15 1.44 12.86
N GLU A 115 -6.18 2.15 11.73
CA GLU A 115 -6.39 3.60 11.72
C GLU A 115 -7.71 4.03 12.37
N LYS A 116 -8.80 3.29 12.13
CA LYS A 116 -10.10 3.57 12.77
C LYS A 116 -10.12 3.29 14.27
N ALA A 117 -9.25 2.42 14.76
CA ALA A 117 -9.16 2.05 16.17
C ALA A 117 -8.36 3.05 17.02
N LYS A 118 -7.65 4.01 16.40
CA LYS A 118 -6.81 5.03 17.06
C LYS A 118 -7.61 6.12 17.81
N LYS A 119 -8.80 5.81 18.33
CA LYS A 119 -9.64 6.77 19.07
C LYS A 119 -8.99 7.18 20.38
#